data_AF-A0A924QBB3-F1
#
_entry.id   AF-A0A924QBB3-F1
#
_cell.length_a   1.000
_cell.length_b   1.000
_cell.length_c   1.000
_cell.angle_alpha   90.00
_cell.angle_beta   90.00
_cell.angle_gamma   90.00
#
_symmetry.space_group_name_H-M   'P 1'
#
loop_
_entity.id
_entity.type
_entity.pdbx_description
1 polymer ?
#
loop_
_entity_poly.entity_id
_entity_poly.type
_entity_poly.pdbx_seq_one_letter_code
_entity_poly.pdbx_strand_id
1 'polypeptide(L)'
;APIGDTNPDWKIAPRVAQTQFDALLATFDFLIVRGEDSFLRAQWAAKPFLWHIYPTEDGAHLIKLDAWLDHYCVGLEGSVSEAYRAASHAFNAAKSDATQSAAFELLAQNIDALTAHAVLWRSTLTRQTDLATRLVKFVAAHKGNNLG
;
A
#
# COMPACT_ATOMS: atom_id res chain seq x y z
N ALA A 1 0.41 -18.13 10.10
CA ALA A 1 0.12 -19.48 9.58
C ALA A 1 0.24 -19.46 8.05
N PRO A 2 0.65 -20.53 7.35
CA PRO A 2 0.31 -20.63 5.93
C PRO A 2 -1.21 -20.50 5.84
N ILE A 3 -1.70 -19.90 4.75
CA ILE A 3 -3.14 -19.70 4.59
C ILE A 3 -3.76 -21.10 4.57
N GLY A 4 -4.38 -21.47 5.70
CA GLY A 4 -4.87 -22.83 5.97
C GLY A 4 -6.22 -23.10 5.34
N ASP A 5 -6.74 -22.13 4.59
CA ASP A 5 -7.97 -22.28 3.83
C ASP A 5 -7.65 -23.05 2.55
N THR A 6 -8.42 -24.10 2.32
CA THR A 6 -8.20 -25.06 1.23
C THR A 6 -9.13 -24.75 0.05
N ASN A 7 -9.37 -23.46 -0.21
CA ASN A 7 -10.13 -23.09 -1.39
C ASN A 7 -9.38 -23.61 -2.64
N PRO A 8 -9.98 -24.50 -3.43
CA PRO A 8 -9.31 -25.16 -4.56
C PRO A 8 -8.88 -24.18 -5.66
N ASP A 9 -9.45 -22.98 -5.68
CA ASP A 9 -9.10 -21.93 -6.64
C ASP A 9 -7.83 -21.16 -6.24
N TRP A 10 -7.32 -21.37 -5.02
CA TRP A 10 -6.10 -20.72 -4.57
C TRP A 10 -4.88 -21.31 -5.25
N LYS A 11 -4.03 -20.41 -5.77
CA LYS A 11 -2.81 -20.77 -6.49
C LYS A 11 -1.62 -20.09 -5.85
N ILE A 12 -0.54 -20.86 -5.69
CA ILE A 12 0.74 -20.30 -5.28
C ILE A 12 1.46 -19.82 -6.54
N ALA A 13 1.70 -18.51 -6.62
CA ALA A 13 2.52 -17.94 -7.68
C ALA A 13 3.99 -18.37 -7.51
N PRO A 14 4.74 -18.57 -8.61
CA PRO A 14 6.16 -18.84 -8.54
C PRO A 14 6.91 -17.65 -7.94
N ARG A 15 8.04 -17.91 -7.28
CA ARG A 15 8.97 -16.84 -6.90
C ARG A 15 9.54 -16.20 -8.16
N VAL A 16 9.51 -14.88 -8.22
CA VAL A 16 10.02 -14.10 -9.36
C VAL A 16 11.20 -13.24 -8.93
N ALA A 17 12.04 -12.84 -9.89
CA ALA A 17 13.05 -11.83 -9.63
C ALA A 17 12.39 -10.47 -9.33
N GLN A 18 13.09 -9.60 -8.58
CA GLN A 18 12.59 -8.26 -8.23
C GLN A 18 12.16 -7.45 -9.47
N THR A 19 12.89 -7.57 -10.58
CA THR A 19 12.60 -6.89 -11.85
C THR A 19 11.30 -7.35 -12.52
N GLN A 20 10.78 -8.52 -12.14
CA GLN A 20 9.55 -9.10 -12.66
C GLN A 20 8.36 -8.93 -11.70
N PHE A 21 8.61 -8.46 -10.47
CA PHE A 21 7.58 -8.38 -9.44
C PHE A 21 6.44 -7.44 -9.82
N ASP A 22 6.72 -6.31 -10.48
CA ASP A 22 5.68 -5.38 -10.96
C ASP A 22 4.75 -6.02 -11.99
N ALA A 23 5.32 -6.80 -12.91
CA ALA A 23 4.56 -7.50 -13.92
C ALA A 23 3.63 -8.53 -13.27
N LEU A 24 4.09 -9.19 -12.20
CA LEU A 24 3.26 -10.07 -11.39
C LEU A 24 2.15 -9.30 -10.67
N LEU A 25 2.45 -8.17 -10.01
CA LEU A 25 1.41 -7.36 -9.35
C LEU A 25 0.33 -6.88 -10.32
N ALA A 26 0.71 -6.56 -11.56
CA ALA A 26 -0.20 -6.08 -12.60
C ALA A 26 -1.27 -7.12 -13.01
N THR A 27 -1.05 -8.42 -12.74
CA THR A 27 -2.02 -9.49 -13.09
C THR A 27 -3.16 -9.63 -12.08
N PHE A 28 -3.12 -8.88 -10.97
CA PHE A 28 -4.14 -8.94 -9.93
C PHE A 28 -4.98 -7.67 -9.89
N ASP A 29 -6.22 -7.81 -9.43
CA ASP A 29 -7.16 -6.71 -9.28
C ASP A 29 -7.05 -6.02 -7.92
N PHE A 30 -6.64 -6.78 -6.90
CA PHE A 30 -6.44 -6.29 -5.54
C PHE A 30 -5.16 -6.89 -4.96
N LEU A 31 -4.41 -6.11 -4.19
CA LEU A 31 -3.13 -6.53 -3.63
C LEU A 31 -3.15 -6.54 -2.10
N ILE A 32 -2.55 -7.57 -1.51
CA ILE A 32 -2.20 -7.56 -0.08
C ILE A 32 -0.69 -7.62 -0.01
N VAL A 33 -0.06 -6.57 0.50
CA VAL A 33 1.40 -6.39 0.50
C VAL A 33 1.92 -6.09 1.90
N ARG A 34 3.23 -6.18 2.11
CA ARG A 34 3.84 -5.99 3.43
C ARG A 34 5.21 -5.32 3.38
N GLY A 35 5.67 -4.81 4.52
CA GLY A 35 6.96 -4.13 4.60
C GLY A 35 6.98 -2.86 3.75
N GLU A 36 8.16 -2.43 3.30
CA GLU A 36 8.31 -1.14 2.61
C GLU A 36 8.35 -1.29 1.09
N ASP A 37 9.17 -2.19 0.56
CA ASP A 37 9.36 -2.31 -0.89
C ASP A 37 8.06 -2.69 -1.60
N SER A 38 7.43 -3.81 -1.22
CA SER A 38 6.19 -4.25 -1.88
C SER A 38 5.01 -3.28 -1.67
N PHE A 39 5.03 -2.50 -0.57
CA PHE A 39 4.09 -1.40 -0.34
C PHE A 39 4.26 -0.28 -1.37
N LEU A 40 5.51 0.13 -1.67
CA LEU A 40 5.77 1.10 -2.74
C LEU A 40 5.39 0.52 -4.11
N ARG A 41 5.70 -0.75 -4.38
CA ARG A 41 5.37 -1.41 -5.67
C ARG A 41 3.85 -1.48 -5.90
N ALA A 42 3.05 -1.73 -4.86
CA ALA A 42 1.58 -1.70 -4.97
C ALA A 42 1.05 -0.32 -5.39
N GLN A 43 1.62 0.76 -4.88
CA GLN A 43 1.25 2.12 -5.28
C GLN A 43 1.59 2.38 -6.76
N TRP A 44 2.75 1.91 -7.23
CA TRP A 44 3.13 1.99 -8.65
C TRP A 44 2.28 1.12 -9.57
N ALA A 45 1.79 -0.02 -9.07
CA ALA A 45 0.85 -0.87 -9.80
C ALA A 45 -0.51 -0.19 -10.05
N ALA A 46 -0.86 0.86 -9.28
CA ALA A 46 -2.14 1.55 -9.34
C ALA A 46 -3.35 0.60 -9.19
N LYS A 47 -3.24 -0.33 -8.25
CA LYS A 47 -4.31 -1.24 -7.85
C LYS A 47 -4.75 -0.92 -6.42
N PRO A 48 -6.02 -1.12 -6.05
CA PRO A 48 -6.43 -1.08 -4.66
C PRO A 48 -5.66 -2.15 -3.86
N PHE A 49 -5.28 -1.84 -2.63
CA PHE A 49 -4.46 -2.75 -1.84
C PHE A 49 -4.66 -2.57 -0.32
N LEU A 50 -4.26 -3.58 0.45
CA LEU A 50 -4.04 -3.48 1.89
C LEU A 50 -2.57 -3.64 2.22
N TRP A 51 -2.10 -2.81 3.16
CA TRP A 51 -0.74 -2.84 3.66
C TRP A 51 -0.69 -3.48 5.05
N HIS A 52 0.01 -4.62 5.15
CA HIS A 52 0.41 -5.19 6.42
C HIS A 52 1.70 -4.49 6.88
N ILE A 53 1.56 -3.52 7.79
CA ILE A 53 2.71 -2.87 8.41
C ILE A 53 3.29 -3.80 9.49
N TYR A 54 4.62 -3.87 9.59
CA TYR A 54 5.25 -4.71 10.61
C TYR A 54 4.93 -4.18 12.01
N PRO A 55 4.38 -5.01 12.92
CA PRO A 55 4.14 -4.60 14.30
C PRO A 55 5.43 -4.22 15.01
N THR A 56 5.36 -3.14 15.79
CA THR A 56 6.41 -2.67 16.69
C THR A 56 5.88 -2.70 18.12
N GLU A 57 6.74 -3.01 19.09
CA GLU A 57 6.37 -3.15 20.50
C GLU A 57 5.79 -1.85 21.10
N ASP A 58 6.24 -0.70 20.59
CA ASP A 58 5.84 0.64 21.00
C ASP A 58 4.55 1.15 20.32
N GLY A 59 3.94 0.37 19.41
CA GLY A 59 2.76 0.80 18.66
C GLY A 59 3.02 1.84 17.55
N ALA A 60 4.27 2.25 17.32
CA ALA A 60 4.62 3.26 16.30
C ALA A 60 4.20 2.86 14.87
N HIS A 61 4.10 1.56 14.60
CA HIS A 61 3.55 1.05 13.35
C HIS A 61 2.12 1.53 13.06
N LEU A 62 1.26 1.68 14.07
CA LEU A 62 -0.10 2.19 13.88
C LEU A 62 -0.10 3.68 13.58
N ILE A 63 0.77 4.46 14.22
CA ILE A 63 0.95 5.89 13.91
C ILE A 63 1.40 6.06 12.44
N LYS A 64 2.33 5.21 11.98
CA LYS A 64 2.78 5.20 10.58
C LYS A 64 1.67 4.79 9.62
N LEU A 65 0.81 3.85 10.02
CA LEU A 65 -0.37 3.47 9.24
C LEU A 65 -1.36 4.64 9.14
N ASP A 66 -1.67 5.31 10.25
CA ASP A 66 -2.58 6.46 10.28
C ASP A 66 -2.07 7.62 9.42
N ALA A 67 -0.79 7.96 9.55
CA ALA A 67 -0.18 8.98 8.71
C ALA A 67 -0.26 8.63 7.22
N TRP A 68 -0.07 7.36 6.87
CA TRP A 68 -0.28 6.89 5.49
C TRP A 68 -1.73 7.09 5.04
N LEU A 69 -2.71 6.67 5.86
CA LEU A 69 -4.14 6.78 5.55
C LEU A 69 -4.57 8.25 5.40
N ASP A 70 -4.04 9.14 6.23
CA ASP A 70 -4.27 10.58 6.15
C ASP A 70 -3.81 11.19 4.84
N HIS A 71 -2.70 10.69 4.28
CA HIS A 71 -2.22 11.14 2.98
C HIS A 71 -2.92 10.45 1.81
N TYR A 72 -3.06 9.13 1.87
CA TYR A 72 -3.60 8.35 0.77
C TYR A 72 -5.08 8.64 0.56
N CYS A 73 -5.89 8.80 1.60
CA CYS A 73 -7.34 9.00 1.46
C CYS A 73 -7.74 10.41 1.00
N VAL A 74 -6.80 11.34 0.82
CA VAL A 74 -7.12 12.70 0.31
C VAL A 74 -7.75 12.60 -1.08
N GLY A 75 -8.96 13.13 -1.22
CA GLY A 75 -9.71 13.13 -2.49
C GLY A 75 -10.72 11.98 -2.63
N LEU A 76 -10.75 11.03 -1.69
CA LEU A 76 -11.84 10.06 -1.59
C LEU A 76 -13.10 10.70 -0.99
N GLU A 77 -14.26 10.17 -1.35
CA GLU A 77 -15.51 10.42 -0.62
C GLU A 77 -15.36 9.95 0.84
N GLY A 78 -16.00 10.65 1.79
CA GLY A 78 -15.92 10.35 3.22
C GLY A 78 -16.24 8.89 3.54
N SER A 79 -17.34 8.36 2.98
CA SER A 79 -17.78 6.97 3.16
C SER A 79 -16.75 5.95 2.66
N VAL A 80 -16.16 6.19 1.49
CA VAL A 80 -15.11 5.34 0.89
C VAL A 80 -13.82 5.39 1.72
N SER A 81 -13.43 6.59 2.17
CA SER A 81 -12.27 6.78 3.05
C SER A 81 -12.45 6.04 4.37
N GLU A 82 -13.62 6.12 5.00
CA GLU A 82 -13.96 5.40 6.23
C GLU A 82 -13.89 3.89 6.04
N ALA A 83 -14.45 3.36 4.95
CA ALA A 83 -14.39 1.94 4.62
C ALA A 83 -12.93 1.46 4.46
N TYR A 84 -12.10 2.22 3.73
CA TYR A 84 -10.69 1.88 3.52
C TYR A 84 -9.87 1.92 4.82
N ARG A 85 -10.10 2.93 5.66
CA ARG A 85 -9.47 3.04 6.99
C ARG A 85 -9.87 1.89 7.89
N ALA A 86 -11.17 1.60 7.98
CA ALA A 86 -11.68 0.51 8.80
C ALA A 86 -11.08 -0.84 8.40
N ALA A 87 -11.03 -1.15 7.10
CA ALA A 87 -10.38 -2.36 6.59
C ALA A 87 -8.87 -2.40 6.89
N SER A 88 -8.18 -1.26 6.72
CA SER A 88 -6.74 -1.16 7.00
C SER A 88 -6.40 -1.42 8.47
N HIS A 89 -7.18 -0.86 9.40
CA HIS A 89 -7.02 -1.14 10.83
C HIS A 89 -7.43 -2.57 11.18
N ALA A 90 -8.55 -3.05 10.66
CA ALA A 90 -9.02 -4.41 10.92
C ALA A 90 -8.02 -5.47 10.44
N PHE A 91 -7.35 -5.23 9.32
CA PHE A 91 -6.30 -6.11 8.82
C PHE A 91 -5.06 -6.13 9.71
N ASN A 92 -4.60 -4.95 10.19
CA ASN A 92 -3.41 -4.85 11.03
C ASN A 92 -3.66 -5.20 12.51
N ALA A 93 -4.91 -5.22 12.96
CA ALA A 93 -5.26 -5.68 14.31
C ALA A 93 -5.12 -7.19 14.49
N ALA A 94 -5.02 -7.96 13.40
CA ALA A 94 -4.87 -9.42 13.38
C ALA A 94 -5.92 -10.18 14.23
N LYS A 95 -7.10 -9.59 14.42
CA LYS A 95 -8.28 -10.26 15.01
C LYS A 95 -9.03 -11.01 13.92
N SER A 96 -9.89 -11.95 14.30
CA SER A 96 -10.84 -12.59 13.39
C SER A 96 -12.20 -12.55 14.05
N ASP A 97 -12.95 -11.49 13.76
CA ASP A 97 -14.26 -11.22 14.35
C ASP A 97 -15.24 -10.64 13.32
N ALA A 98 -16.50 -10.48 13.73
CA ALA A 98 -17.57 -9.95 12.88
C ALA A 98 -17.28 -8.51 12.40
N THR A 99 -16.60 -7.72 13.23
CA THR A 99 -16.22 -6.34 12.90
C THR A 99 -15.23 -6.31 11.75
N GLN A 100 -14.22 -7.18 11.77
CA GLN A 100 -13.28 -7.32 10.67
C GLN A 100 -13.98 -7.75 9.37
N SER A 101 -14.90 -8.70 9.45
CA SER A 101 -15.64 -9.19 8.28
C SER A 101 -16.45 -8.05 7.64
N ALA A 102 -17.19 -7.29 8.44
CA ALA A 102 -17.95 -6.13 7.98
C ALA A 102 -17.06 -5.05 7.35
N ALA A 103 -15.86 -4.81 7.90
CA ALA A 103 -14.92 -3.84 7.34
C ALA A 103 -14.43 -4.25 5.94
N PHE A 104 -14.17 -5.55 5.71
CA PHE A 104 -13.77 -6.06 4.40
C PHE A 104 -14.93 -6.10 3.39
N GLU A 105 -16.15 -6.35 3.84
CA GLU A 105 -17.34 -6.24 2.99
C GLU A 105 -17.55 -4.80 2.51
N LEU A 106 -17.44 -3.81 3.40
CA LEU A 106 -17.53 -2.40 3.04
C LEU A 106 -16.42 -1.97 2.08
N LEU A 107 -15.19 -2.46 2.29
CA LEU A 107 -14.09 -2.24 1.34
C LEU A 107 -14.44 -2.79 -0.05
N ALA A 108 -14.94 -4.02 -0.12
CA ALA A 108 -15.29 -4.69 -1.38
C ALA A 108 -16.43 -3.96 -2.12
N GLN A 109 -17.43 -3.45 -1.39
CA GLN A 109 -18.51 -2.64 -1.97
C GLN A 109 -18.01 -1.35 -2.63
N ASN A 110 -16.86 -0.84 -2.21
CA ASN A 110 -16.26 0.41 -2.71
C ASN A 110 -15.05 0.17 -3.64
N ILE A 111 -14.87 -1.05 -4.15
CA ILE A 111 -13.67 -1.43 -4.89
C ILE A 111 -13.43 -0.60 -6.16
N ASP A 112 -14.49 -0.20 -6.86
CA ASP A 112 -14.39 0.59 -8.09
C ASP A 112 -13.88 2.01 -7.80
N ALA A 113 -14.40 2.64 -6.74
CA ALA A 113 -13.94 3.95 -6.28
C ALA A 113 -12.47 3.90 -5.84
N LEU A 114 -12.08 2.86 -5.11
CA LEU A 114 -10.69 2.65 -4.67
C LEU A 114 -9.75 2.36 -5.85
N THR A 115 -10.23 1.66 -6.88
CA THR A 115 -9.47 1.41 -8.11
C THR A 115 -9.20 2.70 -8.87
N ALA A 116 -10.23 3.54 -9.07
CA ALA A 116 -10.07 4.85 -9.68
C ALA A 116 -9.09 5.73 -8.87
N HIS A 117 -9.22 5.70 -7.55
CA HIS A 117 -8.35 6.44 -6.64
C HIS A 117 -6.89 5.98 -6.70
N ALA A 118 -6.62 4.68 -6.80
CA ALA A 118 -5.26 4.16 -6.92
C ALA A 118 -4.53 4.70 -8.18
N VAL A 119 -5.26 4.88 -9.29
CA VAL A 119 -4.73 5.48 -10.52
C VAL A 119 -4.42 6.97 -10.33
N LEU A 120 -5.31 7.71 -9.66
CA LEU A 120 -5.11 9.12 -9.34
C LEU A 120 -3.93 9.33 -8.37
N TRP A 121 -3.81 8.46 -7.36
CA TRP A 121 -2.70 8.45 -6.42
C TRP A 121 -1.37 8.28 -7.14
N ARG A 122 -1.23 7.24 -7.99
CA ARG A 122 -0.02 7.03 -8.78
C ARG A 122 0.31 8.25 -9.65
N SER A 123 -0.70 8.84 -10.28
CA SER A 123 -0.53 10.05 -11.10
C SER A 123 0.03 11.22 -10.28
N THR A 124 -0.35 11.33 -9.01
CA THR A 124 0.21 12.31 -8.07
C THR A 124 1.67 12.02 -7.74
N LEU A 125 2.02 10.75 -7.50
CA LEU A 125 3.41 10.35 -7.27
C LEU A 125 4.31 10.62 -8.49
N THR A 126 3.83 10.33 -9.71
CA THR A 126 4.61 10.56 -10.94
C THR A 126 4.94 12.03 -11.21
N ARG A 127 4.20 12.98 -10.61
CA ARG A 127 4.50 14.41 -10.74
C ARG A 127 5.63 14.86 -9.81
N GLN A 128 6.00 14.06 -8.82
CA GLN A 128 7.09 14.37 -7.92
C GLN A 128 8.43 13.97 -8.53
N THR A 129 9.50 14.68 -8.18
CA THR A 129 10.85 14.26 -8.55
C THR A 129 11.22 13.00 -7.76
N ASP A 130 11.70 11.96 -8.44
CA ASP A 130 12.08 10.70 -7.81
C ASP A 130 13.25 10.88 -6.80
N LEU A 131 13.41 9.90 -5.91
CA LEU A 131 14.40 9.97 -4.85
C LEU A 131 15.84 10.02 -5.38
N ALA A 132 16.16 9.26 -6.43
CA ALA A 132 17.51 9.21 -6.99
C ALA A 132 17.90 10.56 -7.59
N THR A 133 16.99 11.17 -8.35
CA THR A 133 17.18 12.53 -8.90
C THR A 133 17.36 13.58 -7.80
N ARG A 134 16.54 13.53 -6.73
CA ARG A 134 16.69 14.42 -5.58
C ARG A 134 18.03 14.22 -4.85
N LEU A 135 18.46 12.98 -4.68
CA LEU A 135 19.72 12.64 -4.03
C LEU A 135 20.93 13.10 -4.84
N VAL A 136 20.92 12.92 -6.16
CA VAL A 136 21.99 13.42 -7.05
C VAL A 136 22.09 14.94 -6.96
N LYS A 137 20.96 15.66 -7.01
CA LYS A 137 20.93 17.12 -6.83
C LYS A 137 21.48 17.56 -5.47
N PHE A 138 21.09 16.85 -4.41
CA PHE A 138 21.58 17.12 -3.05
C PHE A 138 23.11 16.95 -2.97
N VAL A 139 23.64 15.82 -3.46
CA VAL A 139 25.10 15.56 -3.45
C VAL A 139 25.85 16.59 -4.29
N ALA A 140 25.33 16.98 -5.46
CA ALA A 140 25.95 18.01 -6.28
C ALA A 140 26.02 19.38 -5.57
N ALA A 141 24.93 19.78 -4.89
CA ALA A 141 24.89 21.02 -4.13
C ALA A 141 25.87 21.04 -2.94
N HIS A 142 26.08 19.90 -2.27
CA HIS A 142 26.96 19.83 -1.09
C HIS A 142 28.43 19.56 -1.45
N LYS A 143 28.72 19.05 -2.66
CA LYS A 143 30.11 19.01 -3.18
C LYS A 143 30.64 20.40 -3.53
N GLY A 144 29.77 21.33 -3.94
CA GLY A 144 30.14 22.74 -4.21
C GLY A 144 30.44 23.55 -2.94
N ASN A 145 29.87 23.18 -1.79
CA ASN A 145 30.05 23.90 -0.52
C ASN A 145 31.30 23.51 0.28
N ASN A 146 32.07 22.50 -0.14
CA ASN A 146 33.30 22.04 0.54
C ASN A 146 34.59 22.57 -0.12
N LEU A 147 34.50 23.59 -0.98
CA LEU A 147 35.65 24.24 -1.64
C LEU A 147 35.76 25.74 -1.32
N GLY A 148 35.23 26.18 -0.16
CA GLY A 148 35.32 27.55 0.33
C GLY A 148 36.03 27.64 1.68
#